data_AF-A0A086AFB0-F1
#
_entry.id   AF-A0A086AFB0-F1
#
_cell.length_a   1.000
_cell.length_b   1.000
_cell.length_c   1.000
_cell.angle_alpha   90.00
_cell.angle_beta   90.00
_cell.angle_gamma   90.00
#
_symmetry.space_group_name_H-M   'P 1'
#
loop_
_entity.id
_entity.type
_entity.pdbx_description
1 polymer ?
#
loop_
_entity_poly.entity_id
_entity_poly.type
_entity_poly.pdbx_seq_one_letter_code
_entity_poly.pdbx_strand_id
1 'polypeptide(L)'
;MILGWWGSFSNEFLLSHYGYDFDAMNDIERFKNVTLKNLDKVKELETNILGIGWPLKATLFFLIYSPYLLIVYISTYFYKKRVTTSF
;
A
#
# COMPACT_ATOMS: atom_id res chain seq x y z
N MET A 1 2.71 -3.81 8.71
CA MET A 1 4.07 -3.99 8.14
C MET A 1 4.28 -5.37 7.51
N ILE A 2 3.90 -6.48 8.15
CA ILE A 2 4.13 -7.85 7.62
C ILE A 2 3.43 -8.14 6.27
N LEU A 3 2.21 -7.65 6.05
CA LEU A 3 1.47 -7.89 4.80
C LEU A 3 2.06 -7.20 3.56
N GLY A 4 2.73 -6.05 3.73
CA GLY A 4 3.32 -5.33 2.61
C GLY A 4 4.50 -6.07 2.01
N TRP A 5 5.32 -6.68 2.87
CA TRP A 5 6.45 -7.48 2.44
C TRP A 5 6.01 -8.72 1.65
N TRP A 6 4.90 -9.35 2.05
CA TRP A 6 4.32 -10.46 1.29
C TRP A 6 3.82 -10.05 -0.09
N GLY A 7 3.19 -8.86 -0.20
CA GLY A 7 2.77 -8.29 -1.48
C GLY A 7 3.96 -8.00 -2.40
N SER A 8 5.02 -7.40 -1.88
CA SER A 8 6.25 -7.14 -2.65
C SER A 8 6.89 -8.45 -3.13
N PHE A 9 7.01 -9.45 -2.26
CA PHE A 9 7.58 -10.76 -2.60
C PHE A 9 6.76 -11.51 -3.66
N SER A 10 5.42 -11.48 -3.54
CA SER A 10 4.53 -12.10 -4.53
C SER A 10 4.62 -11.42 -5.90
N ASN A 11 4.76 -10.10 -5.94
CA ASN A 11 4.91 -9.35 -7.19
C ASN A 11 6.27 -9.63 -7.86
N GLU A 12 7.34 -9.72 -7.06
CA GLU A 12 8.68 -10.06 -7.53
C GLU A 12 8.72 -11.50 -8.11
N PHE A 13 8.06 -12.44 -7.45
CA PHE A 13 7.89 -13.80 -7.95
C PHE A 13 7.10 -13.84 -9.27
N LEU A 14 6.01 -13.07 -9.39
CA LEU A 14 5.24 -12.95 -10.63
C LEU A 14 6.06 -12.36 -11.78
N LEU A 15 6.85 -11.32 -11.52
CA LEU A 15 7.73 -10.70 -12.51
C LEU A 15 8.79 -11.69 -13.03
N SER A 16 9.39 -12.47 -12.12
CA SER A 16 10.32 -13.54 -12.51
C SER A 16 9.66 -14.57 -13.44
N HIS A 17 8.39 -14.90 -13.19
CA HIS A 17 7.64 -15.83 -14.01
C HIS A 17 7.28 -15.27 -15.40
N TYR A 18 7.14 -13.95 -15.52
CA TYR A 18 6.91 -13.28 -16.80
C TYR A 18 8.21 -13.05 -17.62
N GLY A 19 9.37 -13.43 -17.08
CA GLY A 19 10.66 -13.22 -17.73
C GLY A 19 11.20 -11.79 -17.58
N TYR A 20 10.73 -11.05 -16.58
CA TYR A 20 11.29 -9.74 -16.24
C TYR A 20 12.74 -9.90 -15.76
N ASP A 21 13.66 -9.19 -16.40
CA ASP A 21 15.08 -9.23 -16.05
C ASP A 21 15.41 -8.14 -15.04
N PHE A 22 15.68 -8.52 -13.79
CA PHE A 22 15.99 -7.58 -12.72
C PHE A 22 17.39 -6.94 -12.86
N ASP A 23 18.30 -7.59 -13.59
CA ASP A 23 19.70 -7.19 -13.74
C ASP A 23 19.93 -6.34 -15.00
N ALA A 24 18.89 -6.20 -15.84
CA ALA A 24 18.95 -5.40 -17.05
C ALA A 24 19.10 -3.90 -16.76
N MET A 25 20.04 -3.29 -17.49
CA MET A 25 20.48 -1.89 -17.33
C MET A 25 19.57 -0.87 -18.02
N ASN A 26 18.60 -1.33 -18.83
CA ASN A 26 17.67 -0.51 -19.60
C ASN A 26 16.26 -1.10 -19.58
N ASP A 27 15.23 -0.27 -19.53
CA ASP A 27 13.81 -0.69 -19.50
C ASP A 27 13.47 -1.59 -20.69
N ILE A 28 14.00 -1.30 -21.88
CA ILE A 28 13.77 -2.09 -23.08
C ILE A 28 14.27 -3.53 -22.91
N GLU A 29 15.39 -3.70 -22.19
CA GLU A 29 15.97 -5.01 -21.90
C GLU A 29 15.21 -5.72 -20.79
N ARG A 30 14.73 -4.99 -19.77
CA ARG A 30 13.89 -5.52 -18.68
C ARG A 30 12.61 -6.17 -19.17
N PHE A 31 11.99 -5.61 -20.21
CA PHE A 31 10.75 -6.14 -20.79
C PHE A 31 10.95 -7.06 -22.00
N LYS A 32 12.20 -7.32 -22.44
CA LYS A 32 12.51 -8.00 -23.70
C LYS A 32 11.93 -9.42 -23.80
N ASN A 33 11.91 -10.15 -22.68
CA ASN A 33 11.39 -11.52 -22.61
C ASN A 33 9.91 -11.59 -22.20
N VAL A 34 9.30 -10.44 -21.88
CA VAL A 34 7.89 -10.36 -21.48
C VAL A 34 7.01 -10.39 -22.73
N THR A 35 6.02 -11.29 -22.74
CA THR A 35 5.05 -11.36 -23.85
C THR A 35 4.24 -10.06 -23.92
N LEU A 36 4.00 -9.52 -25.13
CA LEU A 36 3.21 -8.29 -25.39
C LEU A 36 1.85 -8.26 -24.68
N LYS A 37 1.19 -9.42 -24.52
CA LYS A 37 -0.10 -9.56 -23.81
C LYS A 37 -0.02 -9.25 -22.31
N ASN A 38 1.16 -9.39 -21.70
CA ASN A 38 1.40 -9.25 -20.27
C ASN A 38 2.15 -7.96 -19.92
N LEU A 39 2.56 -7.17 -20.91
CA LEU A 39 3.31 -5.92 -20.71
C LEU A 39 2.59 -4.95 -19.76
N ASP A 40 1.30 -4.73 -19.97
CA ASP A 40 0.49 -3.84 -19.11
C ASP A 40 0.48 -4.30 -17.65
N LYS A 41 0.40 -5.61 -17.42
CA LYS A 41 0.42 -6.20 -16.06
C LYS A 41 1.78 -6.07 -15.40
N VAL A 42 2.86 -6.30 -16.15
CA VAL A 42 4.24 -6.19 -15.64
C VAL A 42 4.55 -4.74 -15.28
N LYS A 43 4.07 -3.78 -16.06
CA LYS A 43 4.21 -2.33 -15.79
C LYS A 43 3.45 -1.89 -14.53
N GLU A 44 2.25 -2.45 -14.34
CA GLU A 44 1.47 -2.26 -13.10
C GLU A 44 2.18 -2.89 -11.88
N LEU A 45 2.77 -4.07 -12.04
CA LEU A 45 3.55 -4.75 -10.99
C LEU A 45 4.82 -3.98 -10.63
N GLU A 46 5.55 -3.46 -11.60
CA GLU A 46 6.73 -2.60 -11.40
C GLU A 46 6.36 -1.33 -10.60
N THR A 47 5.28 -0.66 -10.99
CA THR A 47 4.77 0.51 -10.28
C THR A 47 4.38 0.18 -8.83
N ASN A 48 3.85 -1.02 -8.60
CA ASN A 48 3.52 -1.50 -7.25
C ASN A 48 4.76 -1.84 -6.42
N ILE A 49 5.81 -2.43 -7.01
CA ILE A 49 7.08 -2.75 -6.34
C ILE A 49 7.87 -1.50 -5.97
N LEU A 50 7.86 -0.48 -6.83
CA LEU A 50 8.49 0.82 -6.57
C LEU A 50 7.81 1.62 -5.44
N GLY A 51 6.77 1.06 -4.81
CA GLY A 51 6.36 1.44 -3.46
C GLY A 51 5.38 2.60 -3.36
N ILE A 52 4.83 3.10 -4.47
CA ILE A 52 3.91 4.25 -4.46
C ILE A 52 2.46 3.85 -4.16
N GLY A 53 2.10 2.57 -4.31
CA GLY A 53 0.70 2.12 -4.23
C GLY A 53 0.13 1.98 -2.82
N TRP A 54 0.78 1.19 -1.95
CA TRP A 54 0.22 0.79 -0.65
C TRP A 54 0.67 1.62 0.56
N PRO A 55 1.96 1.98 0.70
CA PRO A 55 2.42 2.82 1.81
C PRO A 55 1.72 4.18 1.81
N LEU A 56 1.55 4.78 0.63
CA LEU A 56 0.87 6.06 0.48
C LEU A 56 -0.61 5.97 0.89
N LYS A 57 -1.31 4.91 0.47
CA LYS A 57 -2.70 4.66 0.89
C LYS A 57 -2.82 4.45 2.40
N ALA A 58 -1.89 3.72 3.02
CA ALA A 58 -1.88 3.48 4.46
C ALA A 58 -1.69 4.79 5.25
N THR A 59 -0.75 5.65 4.82
CA THR A 59 -0.51 6.95 5.46
C THR A 59 -1.72 7.87 5.35
N LEU A 60 -2.35 7.95 4.18
CA LEU A 60 -3.58 8.74 3.98
C LEU A 60 -4.73 8.23 4.86
N PHE A 61 -4.91 6.91 4.94
CA PHE A 61 -5.94 6.31 5.78
C PHE A 61 -5.69 6.61 7.26
N PHE A 62 -4.45 6.48 7.72
CA PHE A 62 -4.07 6.78 9.11
C PHE A 62 -4.32 8.26 9.46
N LEU A 63 -4.01 9.17 8.53
CA LEU A 63 -4.20 10.61 8.71
C LEU A 63 -5.68 10.98 8.89
N ILE A 64 -6.59 10.27 8.21
CA ILE A 64 -8.05 10.50 8.30
C ILE A 64 -8.65 9.79 9.52
N TYR A 65 -8.18 8.58 9.84
CA TYR A 65 -8.78 7.75 10.88
C TYR A 65 -8.34 8.16 12.30
N SER A 66 -7.10 8.63 12.46
CA SER A 66 -6.54 9.12 13.73
C SER A 66 -7.37 10.26 14.36
N PRO A 67 -7.68 11.37 13.65
CA PRO A 67 -8.47 12.46 14.23
C PRO A 67 -9.90 12.02 14.56
N TYR A 68 -10.51 11.11 13.79
CA TYR A 68 -11.85 10.60 14.07
C TYR A 68 -11.93 9.89 15.44
N LEU A 69 -10.97 9.00 15.73
CA LEU A 69 -10.93 8.30 17.01
C LEU A 69 -10.71 9.26 18.19
N LEU A 70 -9.84 10.26 18.03
CA LEU A 70 -9.62 11.29 19.04
C LEU A 70 -10.88 12.10 19.33
N ILE A 71 -11.62 12.50 18.28
CA ILE A 71 -12.88 13.24 18.43
C ILE A 71 -13.90 12.41 19.20
N VAL A 72 -14.12 11.15 18.81
CA VAL A 72 -15.07 10.27 19.51
C VAL A 72 -14.69 10.12 20.98
N TYR A 73 -13.42 9.85 21.28
CA TYR A 73 -12.95 9.67 22.65
C TYR A 73 -13.15 10.93 23.51
N ILE A 74 -12.80 12.10 22.96
CA ILE A 74 -13.00 13.39 23.62
C ILE A 74 -14.50 13.64 23.86
N SER A 75 -15.35 13.43 22.84
CA SER A 75 -16.80 13.58 22.97
C SER A 75 -17.37 12.67 24.07
N THR A 76 -17.01 11.38 24.08
CA THR A 76 -17.48 10.44 25.11
C THR A 76 -17.01 10.84 26.51
N TYR A 77 -15.77 11.31 26.65
CA TYR A 77 -15.24 11.82 27.92
C TYR A 77 -16.05 13.03 28.43
N PHE A 78 -16.34 14.00 27.56
CA PHE A 78 -17.15 15.16 27.93
C PHE A 78 -18.60 14.79 28.25
N TYR A 79 -19.22 13.87 27.51
CA TYR A 79 -20.56 13.36 27.82
C TYR A 79 -20.60 12.71 29.20
N LYS A 80 -19.66 11.81 29.49
CA LYS A 80 -19.59 11.11 30.79
C LYS A 80 -19.33 12.08 31.95
N LYS A 81 -18.47 13.08 31.74
CA LYS A 81 -18.19 14.13 32.72
C LYS A 81 -19.46 14.95 33.03
N ARG A 82 -20.21 15.37 32.02
CA ARG A 82 -21.47 16.12 32.23
C ARG A 82 -22.54 15.33 32.96
N VAL A 83 -22.67 14.02 32.68
CA VAL A 83 -23.62 13.15 33.37
C VAL A 83 -23.28 12.99 34.85
N THR A 84 -21.99 12.92 35.20
CA THR A 84 -21.55 12.72 36.59
C THR A 84 -21.72 13.98 37.46
N THR A 85 -21.67 15.18 36.88
CA THR A 85 -21.85 16.46 37.59
C THR A 85 -23.33 16.86 37.78
N SER A 86 -24.28 16.12 37.21
CA SER A 86 -25.73 16.39 37.31
C SER A 86 -26.43 15.66 38.48
N PHE A 87 -25.68 14.94 39.31
CA PHE A 87 -26.14 14.33 40.57
C PHE A 87 -25.57 15.10 41.76
#